data_AF-A0A3D5BYI7-F1
#
_entry.id   AF-A0A3D5BYI7-F1
#
_cell.length_a   1.000
_cell.length_b   1.000
_cell.length_c   1.000
_cell.angle_alpha   90.00
_cell.angle_beta   90.00
_cell.angle_gamma   90.00
#
_symmetry.space_group_name_H-M   'P 1'
#
loop_
_entity.id
_entity.type
_entity.pdbx_description
1 polymer ?
#
loop_
_entity_poly.entity_id
_entity_poly.type
_entity_poly.pdbx_seq_one_letter_code
_entity_poly.pdbx_strand_id
1 'polypeptide(L)'
;MESFTPKFESREIEPKIRVRIPTKNDEIKRIKYTLEKISWYKEHNLYPHNTVLPKYFSDLAEELLSGRLAISIEEDEINNNLEYSPEDYLEIYEFLNKEIIPKTKEIMAIFRKWESDWGFKCFEEYSILLTKYGTGGSYHEDTGIIKVRMDDSRNYFEAAIHELIHIGIERLIIEKFNLSQQEKERVVDLIYTNILKLPGRVMQNENDDKNLARLNEFITEEYINDLPSAIEKYKQSKK
;
A
#
# COMPACT_ATOMS: atom_id res chain seq x y z
N MET A 1 -5.50 44.09 10.45
CA MET A 1 -4.96 42.73 10.19
C MET A 1 -6.13 41.90 9.72
N GLU A 2 -6.33 41.81 8.41
CA GLU A 2 -7.34 40.93 7.82
C GLU A 2 -6.82 39.49 7.89
N SER A 3 -7.56 38.63 8.57
CA SER A 3 -7.26 37.21 8.68
C SER A 3 -7.48 36.55 7.32
N PHE A 4 -6.40 36.11 6.69
CA PHE A 4 -6.43 35.28 5.49
C PHE A 4 -6.83 33.85 5.90
N THR A 5 -8.12 33.57 5.91
CA THR A 5 -8.63 32.19 5.99
C THR A 5 -8.71 31.67 4.56
N PRO A 6 -7.90 30.66 4.16
CA PRO A 6 -8.06 30.06 2.86
C PRO A 6 -9.43 29.38 2.82
N LYS A 7 -10.37 29.94 2.05
CA LYS A 7 -11.57 29.21 1.64
C LYS A 7 -11.12 28.13 0.67
N PHE A 8 -10.88 26.93 1.18
CA PHE A 8 -10.86 25.74 0.35
C PHE A 8 -12.30 25.54 -0.15
N GLU A 9 -12.57 26.00 -1.37
CA GLU A 9 -13.75 25.53 -2.10
C GLU A 9 -13.56 24.03 -2.34
N SER A 10 -14.32 23.22 -1.61
CA SER A 10 -14.37 21.77 -1.82
C SER A 10 -14.91 21.53 -3.23
N ARG A 11 -14.01 21.36 -4.20
CA ARG A 11 -14.39 20.77 -5.47
C ARG A 11 -14.71 19.32 -5.19
N GLU A 12 -16.00 18.97 -5.22
CA GLU A 12 -16.49 17.58 -5.29
C GLU A 12 -16.06 16.95 -6.63
N ILE A 13 -14.76 16.80 -6.84
CA ILE A 13 -14.24 16.03 -7.96
C ILE A 13 -14.05 14.62 -7.44
N GLU A 14 -14.97 13.75 -7.88
CA GLU A 14 -14.82 12.32 -7.71
C GLU A 14 -13.46 11.89 -8.31
N PRO A 15 -12.57 11.28 -7.52
CA PRO A 15 -11.25 10.91 -8.00
C PRO A 15 -11.35 9.87 -9.12
N LYS A 16 -10.54 10.06 -10.15
CA LYS A 16 -10.45 9.12 -11.27
C LYS A 16 -9.60 7.94 -10.83
N ILE A 17 -10.17 6.73 -10.83
CA ILE A 17 -9.41 5.50 -10.56
C ILE A 17 -9.30 4.73 -11.87
N ARG A 18 -8.07 4.40 -12.27
CA ARG A 18 -7.79 3.64 -13.50
C ARG A 18 -6.98 2.40 -13.20
N VAL A 19 -7.39 1.27 -13.76
CA VAL A 19 -6.56 0.06 -13.79
C VAL A 19 -5.63 0.14 -14.98
N ARG A 20 -4.38 -0.29 -14.80
CA ARG A 20 -3.38 -0.39 -15.86
C ARG A 20 -2.81 -1.79 -15.92
N ILE A 21 -2.77 -2.35 -17.12
CA ILE A 21 -1.92 -3.50 -17.44
C ILE A 21 -0.47 -3.00 -17.42
N PRO A 22 0.45 -3.64 -16.68
CA PRO A 22 1.85 -3.24 -16.65
C PRO A 22 2.47 -3.46 -18.01
N THR A 23 3.41 -2.61 -18.40
CA THR A 23 4.32 -2.90 -19.51
C THR A 23 5.37 -3.92 -19.07
N LYS A 24 6.09 -4.55 -20.01
CA LYS A 24 7.25 -5.39 -19.66
C LYS A 24 8.27 -4.63 -18.78
N ASN A 25 8.47 -3.35 -19.07
CA ASN A 25 9.38 -2.49 -18.30
C ASN A 25 8.89 -2.25 -16.86
N ASP A 26 7.58 -2.15 -16.64
CA ASP A 26 7.03 -2.04 -15.29
C ASP A 26 7.33 -3.31 -14.47
N GLU A 27 7.22 -4.49 -15.08
CA GLU A 27 7.58 -5.75 -14.44
C GLU A 27 9.08 -5.92 -14.20
N ILE A 28 9.93 -5.50 -15.15
CA ILE A 28 11.39 -5.47 -14.96
C ILE A 28 11.74 -4.63 -13.73
N LYS A 29 11.20 -3.41 -13.64
CA LYS A 29 11.41 -2.52 -12.49
C LYS A 29 10.88 -3.12 -11.19
N ARG A 30 9.75 -3.84 -11.23
CA ARG A 30 9.19 -4.52 -10.06
C ARG A 30 10.09 -5.65 -9.57
N ILE A 31 10.58 -6.49 -10.47
CA ILE A 31 11.50 -7.59 -10.15
C ILE A 31 12.79 -7.03 -9.58
N LYS A 32 13.40 -6.04 -10.26
CA LYS A 32 14.62 -5.38 -9.80
C LYS A 32 14.48 -4.81 -8.39
N TYR A 33 13.44 -4.01 -8.17
CA TYR A 33 13.13 -3.46 -6.85
C TYR A 33 12.95 -4.56 -5.79
N THR A 34 12.32 -5.67 -6.16
CA THR A 34 12.08 -6.77 -5.24
C THR A 34 13.39 -7.45 -4.84
N LEU A 35 14.30 -7.65 -5.79
CA LEU A 35 15.61 -8.24 -5.57
C LEU A 35 16.52 -7.31 -4.76
N GLU A 36 16.50 -6.00 -5.04
CA GLU A 36 17.23 -4.99 -4.25
C GLU A 36 16.78 -4.96 -2.78
N LYS A 37 15.52 -5.32 -2.50
CA LYS A 37 14.95 -5.36 -1.15
C LYS A 37 14.88 -6.76 -0.54
N ILE A 38 15.48 -7.77 -1.16
CA ILE A 38 15.26 -9.16 -0.77
C ILE A 38 15.70 -9.46 0.66
N SER A 39 16.82 -8.89 1.09
CA SER A 39 17.31 -9.02 2.48
C SER A 39 16.32 -8.43 3.47
N TRP A 40 15.79 -7.23 3.18
CA TRP A 40 14.78 -6.58 4.00
C TRP A 40 13.50 -7.42 4.09
N TYR A 41 13.05 -8.01 2.97
CA TYR A 41 11.88 -8.90 2.97
C TYR A 41 12.12 -10.17 3.80
N LYS A 42 13.33 -10.73 3.77
CA LYS A 42 13.69 -11.89 4.61
C LYS A 42 13.66 -11.52 6.10
N GLU A 43 14.25 -10.39 6.48
CA GLU A 43 14.28 -9.90 7.86
C GLU A 43 12.88 -9.65 8.44
N HIS A 44 11.91 -9.32 7.58
CA HIS A 44 10.52 -9.05 7.96
C HIS A 44 9.57 -10.24 7.70
N ASN A 45 10.09 -11.45 7.48
CA ASN A 45 9.31 -12.67 7.19
C ASN A 45 8.37 -12.56 5.98
N LEU A 46 8.65 -11.66 5.04
CA LEU A 46 7.90 -11.48 3.79
C LEU A 46 8.43 -12.36 2.66
N TYR A 47 9.67 -12.82 2.76
CA TYR A 47 10.28 -13.79 1.83
C TYR A 47 10.59 -15.11 2.56
N PRO A 48 10.30 -16.28 1.94
CA PRO A 48 9.78 -16.47 0.58
C PRO A 48 8.25 -16.44 0.46
N HIS A 49 7.51 -16.53 1.58
CA HIS A 49 6.09 -16.88 1.54
C HIS A 49 5.16 -15.79 0.99
N ASN A 50 5.51 -14.51 1.17
CA ASN A 50 4.67 -13.39 0.77
C ASN A 50 5.23 -12.58 -0.41
N THR A 51 6.32 -13.06 -1.02
CA THR A 51 7.01 -12.41 -2.13
C THR A 51 7.14 -13.38 -3.30
N VAL A 52 6.59 -13.01 -4.45
CA VAL A 52 6.58 -13.86 -5.65
C VAL A 52 7.58 -13.32 -6.66
N LEU A 53 8.46 -14.19 -7.15
CA LEU A 53 9.40 -13.90 -8.22
C LEU A 53 9.25 -14.96 -9.32
N PRO A 54 9.58 -14.65 -10.59
CA PRO A 54 9.73 -15.69 -11.60
C PRO A 54 10.84 -16.66 -11.16
N LYS A 55 10.70 -17.95 -11.53
CA LYS A 55 11.57 -19.03 -11.06
C LYS A 55 13.07 -18.68 -11.11
N TYR A 56 13.54 -18.16 -12.24
CA TYR A 56 14.93 -17.75 -12.42
C TYR A 56 15.40 -16.75 -11.35
N PHE A 57 14.58 -15.74 -11.03
CA PHE A 57 14.93 -14.73 -10.04
C PHE A 57 14.71 -15.20 -8.59
N SER A 58 13.87 -16.23 -8.37
CA SER A 58 13.79 -16.88 -7.06
C SER A 58 15.09 -17.61 -6.72
N ASP A 59 15.69 -18.31 -7.68
CA ASP A 59 17.00 -18.94 -7.49
C ASP A 59 18.09 -17.87 -7.24
N LEU A 60 18.04 -16.77 -8.00
CA LEU A 60 18.95 -15.63 -7.85
C LEU A 60 18.82 -14.94 -6.48
N ALA A 61 17.59 -14.82 -5.96
CA ALA A 61 17.33 -14.30 -4.62
C ALA A 61 18.05 -15.11 -3.53
N GLU A 62 18.07 -16.44 -3.63
CA GLU A 62 18.81 -17.29 -2.68
C GLU A 62 20.33 -17.11 -2.78
N GLU A 63 20.86 -16.85 -3.98
CA GLU A 63 22.28 -16.54 -4.17
C GLU A 63 22.67 -15.19 -3.56
N LEU A 64 21.84 -14.16 -3.74
CA LEU A 64 22.00 -12.86 -3.09
C LEU A 64 21.97 -12.99 -1.55
N LEU A 65 20.97 -13.70 -1.02
CA LEU A 65 20.79 -13.89 0.43
C LEU A 65 21.90 -14.73 1.07
N SER A 66 22.58 -15.57 0.30
CA SER A 66 23.75 -16.35 0.76
C SER A 66 25.08 -15.58 0.62
N GLY A 67 25.06 -14.36 0.09
CA GLY A 67 26.26 -13.55 -0.17
C GLY A 67 27.14 -14.10 -1.29
N ARG A 68 26.62 -15.02 -2.11
CA ARG A 68 27.34 -15.61 -3.25
C ARG A 68 27.31 -14.73 -4.50
N LEU A 69 26.38 -13.78 -4.56
CA LEU A 69 26.24 -12.81 -5.63
C LEU A 69 26.20 -11.38 -5.08
N ALA A 70 26.80 -10.45 -5.80
CA ALA A 70 26.70 -9.02 -5.49
C ALA A 70 25.32 -8.45 -5.89
N ILE A 71 24.90 -7.38 -5.23
CA ILE A 71 23.53 -6.81 -5.31
C ILE A 71 23.16 -6.23 -6.70
N SER A 72 24.09 -6.08 -7.64
CA SER A 72 23.79 -5.45 -8.94
C SER A 72 23.29 -6.46 -9.97
N ILE A 73 21.97 -6.56 -10.12
CA ILE A 73 21.32 -7.24 -11.24
C ILE A 73 20.90 -6.18 -12.25
N GLU A 74 21.37 -6.33 -13.48
CA GLU A 74 21.10 -5.39 -14.56
C GLU A 74 19.70 -5.60 -15.16
N GLU A 75 19.08 -4.53 -15.65
CA GLU A 75 17.74 -4.61 -16.25
C GLU A 75 17.73 -5.50 -17.51
N ASP A 76 18.84 -5.57 -18.23
CA ASP A 76 19.00 -6.44 -19.41
C ASP A 76 18.95 -7.92 -19.03
N GLU A 77 19.54 -8.30 -17.90
CA GLU A 77 19.47 -9.67 -17.39
C GLU A 77 18.03 -10.05 -17.04
N ILE A 78 17.30 -9.12 -16.42
CA ILE A 78 15.89 -9.32 -16.12
C ILE A 78 15.08 -9.43 -17.41
N ASN A 79 15.28 -8.51 -18.35
CA ASN A 79 14.58 -8.49 -19.63
C ASN A 79 14.75 -9.78 -20.43
N ASN A 80 15.96 -10.35 -20.44
CA ASN A 80 16.29 -11.56 -21.18
C ASN A 80 15.68 -12.83 -20.55
N ASN A 81 15.42 -12.82 -19.25
CA ASN A 81 14.88 -13.97 -18.51
C ASN A 81 13.41 -13.79 -18.08
N LEU A 82 12.78 -12.65 -18.41
CA LEU A 82 11.40 -12.37 -18.10
C LEU A 82 10.48 -12.73 -19.28
N GLU A 83 9.65 -13.74 -19.08
CA GLU A 83 8.46 -14.00 -19.89
C GLU A 83 7.37 -12.99 -19.53
N TYR A 84 6.87 -12.27 -20.54
CA TYR A 84 5.83 -11.26 -20.37
C TYR A 84 4.83 -11.33 -21.52
N SER A 85 3.55 -11.36 -21.16
CA SER A 85 2.41 -11.31 -22.07
C SER A 85 1.35 -10.39 -21.44
N PRO A 86 0.94 -9.29 -22.11
CA PRO A 86 -0.12 -8.41 -21.60
C PRO A 86 -1.48 -9.12 -21.50
N GLU A 87 -1.70 -10.17 -22.30
CA GLU A 87 -2.93 -10.97 -22.28
C GLU A 87 -3.16 -11.65 -20.93
N ASP A 88 -2.08 -11.96 -20.21
CA ASP A 88 -2.13 -12.62 -18.90
C ASP A 88 -2.82 -11.77 -17.82
N TYR A 89 -3.01 -10.47 -18.08
CA TYR A 89 -3.62 -9.51 -17.16
C TYR A 89 -5.08 -9.20 -17.50
N LEU A 90 -5.58 -9.60 -18.68
CA LEU A 90 -6.86 -9.14 -19.20
C LEU A 90 -8.05 -9.53 -18.30
N GLU A 91 -8.10 -10.77 -17.84
CA GLU A 91 -9.19 -11.23 -16.97
C GLU A 91 -9.27 -10.41 -15.68
N ILE A 92 -8.12 -10.21 -15.02
CA ILE A 92 -8.05 -9.45 -13.77
C ILE A 92 -8.31 -7.97 -14.03
N TYR A 93 -7.81 -7.41 -15.13
CA TYR A 93 -8.09 -6.04 -15.55
C TYR A 93 -9.59 -5.79 -15.70
N GLU A 94 -10.30 -6.68 -16.39
CA GLU A 94 -11.75 -6.58 -16.57
C GLU A 94 -12.49 -6.72 -15.23
N PHE A 95 -12.09 -7.68 -14.39
CA PHE A 95 -12.64 -7.86 -13.05
C PHE A 95 -12.47 -6.61 -12.19
N LEU A 96 -11.27 -6.00 -12.17
CA LEU A 96 -11.03 -4.80 -11.37
C LEU A 96 -11.88 -3.62 -11.84
N ASN A 97 -11.99 -3.41 -13.16
CA ASN A 97 -12.81 -2.32 -13.70
C ASN A 97 -14.30 -2.51 -13.40
N LYS A 98 -14.79 -3.75 -13.48
CA LYS A 98 -16.21 -4.06 -13.30
C LYS A 98 -16.62 -4.11 -11.83
N GLU A 99 -15.82 -4.74 -10.97
CA GLU A 99 -16.24 -5.13 -9.61
C GLU A 99 -15.54 -4.34 -8.51
N ILE A 100 -14.29 -3.89 -8.72
CA ILE A 100 -13.46 -3.28 -7.67
C ILE A 100 -13.47 -1.76 -7.73
N ILE A 101 -13.36 -1.15 -8.92
CA ILE A 101 -13.39 0.30 -9.06
C ILE A 101 -14.67 0.92 -8.48
N PRO A 102 -15.89 0.41 -8.76
CA PRO A 102 -17.11 1.00 -8.19
C PRO A 102 -17.10 1.03 -6.66
N LYS A 103 -16.72 -0.07 -6.02
CA LYS A 103 -16.61 -0.15 -4.55
C LYS A 103 -15.53 0.77 -4.00
N THR A 104 -14.41 0.88 -4.71
CA THR A 104 -13.31 1.77 -4.30
C THR A 104 -13.76 3.24 -4.31
N LYS A 105 -14.55 3.64 -5.32
CA LYS A 105 -15.10 5.00 -5.41
C LYS A 105 -16.02 5.36 -4.24
N GLU A 106 -16.79 4.41 -3.71
CA GLU A 106 -17.62 4.62 -2.52
C GLU A 106 -16.77 5.01 -1.30
N ILE A 107 -15.60 4.39 -1.14
CA ILE A 107 -14.66 4.70 -0.06
C ILE A 107 -13.96 6.04 -0.26
N MET A 108 -13.75 6.47 -1.51
CA MET A 108 -13.09 7.75 -1.79
C MET A 108 -13.85 8.96 -1.24
N ALA A 109 -15.17 8.90 -1.11
CA ALA A 109 -15.94 9.96 -0.47
C ALA A 109 -15.53 10.14 1.00
N ILE A 110 -15.25 9.04 1.70
CA ILE A 110 -14.77 9.05 3.09
C ILE A 110 -13.37 9.68 3.13
N PHE A 111 -12.47 9.27 2.23
CA PHE A 111 -11.11 9.83 2.17
C PHE A 111 -11.09 11.32 1.86
N ARG A 112 -11.98 11.80 0.98
CA ARG A 112 -12.15 13.25 0.73
C ARG A 112 -12.64 14.01 1.96
N LYS A 113 -13.51 13.39 2.77
CA LYS A 113 -13.88 13.98 4.05
C LYS A 113 -12.66 14.12 4.95
N TRP A 114 -11.85 13.07 5.09
CA TRP A 114 -10.62 13.10 5.89
C TRP A 114 -9.57 14.07 5.36
N GLU A 115 -9.49 14.26 4.04
CA GLU A 115 -8.66 15.30 3.42
C GLU A 115 -9.06 16.68 3.94
N SER A 116 -10.36 16.97 3.98
CA SER A 116 -10.87 18.23 4.52
C SER A 116 -10.74 18.35 6.03
N ASP A 117 -10.92 17.26 6.77
CA ASP A 117 -10.96 17.30 8.24
C ASP A 117 -9.56 17.50 8.83
N TRP A 118 -8.57 16.74 8.35
CA TRP A 118 -7.24 16.68 8.96
C TRP A 118 -6.08 16.53 7.96
N GLY A 119 -6.37 16.61 6.66
CA GLY A 119 -5.36 16.64 5.61
C GLY A 119 -4.96 15.29 5.03
N PHE A 120 -5.75 14.22 5.23
CA PHE A 120 -5.51 12.92 4.57
C PHE A 120 -5.21 13.11 3.08
N LYS A 121 -4.06 12.59 2.60
CA LYS A 121 -3.61 12.88 1.23
C LYS A 121 -4.50 12.20 0.20
N CYS A 122 -5.17 12.99 -0.63
CA CYS A 122 -5.89 12.50 -1.79
C CYS A 122 -5.32 13.02 -3.12
N PHE A 123 -5.38 12.18 -4.16
CA PHE A 123 -5.04 12.58 -5.53
C PHE A 123 -6.31 12.79 -6.36
N GLU A 124 -6.23 13.61 -7.40
CA GLU A 124 -7.30 13.72 -8.42
C GLU A 124 -7.42 12.44 -9.25
N GLU A 125 -6.29 11.76 -9.48
CA GLU A 125 -6.22 10.51 -10.22
C GLU A 125 -5.37 9.48 -9.45
N TYR A 126 -5.90 8.26 -9.36
CA TYR A 126 -5.20 7.09 -8.87
C TYR A 126 -5.06 6.06 -9.98
N SER A 127 -3.94 5.35 -9.95
CA SER A 127 -3.68 4.26 -10.87
C SER A 127 -3.39 2.96 -10.12
N ILE A 128 -4.20 1.94 -10.40
CA ILE A 128 -3.97 0.57 -9.96
C ILE A 128 -3.17 -0.14 -11.04
N LEU A 129 -1.87 -0.32 -10.80
CA LEU A 129 -0.97 -1.04 -11.68
C LEU A 129 -0.94 -2.50 -11.27
N LEU A 130 -1.39 -3.39 -12.14
CA LEU A 130 -1.30 -4.84 -11.90
C LEU A 130 0.16 -5.29 -11.93
N THR A 131 0.48 -6.35 -11.20
CA THR A 131 1.76 -7.05 -11.33
C THR A 131 1.63 -8.53 -11.03
N LYS A 132 2.50 -9.37 -11.60
CA LYS A 132 2.64 -10.78 -11.21
C LYS A 132 3.61 -10.99 -10.03
N TYR A 133 4.41 -9.99 -9.68
CA TYR A 133 5.61 -10.19 -8.86
C TYR A 133 5.71 -9.24 -7.65
N GLY A 134 6.59 -9.60 -6.72
CA GLY A 134 6.84 -8.95 -5.45
C GLY A 134 5.82 -9.32 -4.36
N THR A 135 5.61 -8.41 -3.42
CA THR A 135 4.61 -8.49 -2.33
C THR A 135 3.17 -8.34 -2.82
N GLY A 136 2.18 -8.62 -1.97
CA GLY A 136 0.74 -8.53 -2.28
C GLY A 136 0.28 -7.16 -2.79
N GLY A 137 0.85 -6.09 -2.24
CA GLY A 137 0.65 -4.72 -2.71
C GLY A 137 1.86 -3.84 -2.44
N SER A 138 1.87 -2.66 -3.04
CA SER A 138 2.74 -1.54 -2.68
C SER A 138 2.20 -0.23 -3.25
N TYR A 139 2.74 0.91 -2.84
CA TYR A 139 2.30 2.22 -3.30
C TYR A 139 3.48 3.15 -3.57
N HIS A 140 3.20 4.19 -4.35
CA HIS A 140 4.07 5.34 -4.51
C HIS A 140 3.41 6.55 -3.84
N GLU A 141 4.02 7.01 -2.76
CA GLU A 141 3.49 8.08 -1.90
C GLU A 141 3.13 9.37 -2.67
N ASP A 142 3.81 9.67 -3.77
CA ASP A 142 3.74 10.95 -4.47
C ASP A 142 2.97 10.96 -5.78
N THR A 143 2.54 9.80 -6.27
CA THR A 143 2.02 9.70 -7.64
C THR A 143 0.60 9.14 -7.72
N GLY A 144 0.00 8.73 -6.60
CA GLY A 144 -1.31 8.06 -6.60
C GLY A 144 -1.28 6.68 -7.28
N ILE A 145 -0.09 6.13 -7.52
CA ILE A 145 0.07 4.80 -8.10
C ILE A 145 0.13 3.78 -6.97
N ILE A 146 -0.81 2.83 -7.00
CA ILE A 146 -0.75 1.61 -6.20
C ILE A 146 -0.47 0.43 -7.12
N LYS A 147 0.31 -0.51 -6.65
CA LYS A 147 0.61 -1.77 -7.33
C LYS A 147 -0.08 -2.89 -6.58
N VAL A 148 -0.80 -3.73 -7.30
CA VAL A 148 -1.53 -4.87 -6.74
C VAL A 148 -1.05 -6.14 -7.43
N ARG A 149 -0.57 -7.11 -6.65
CA ARG A 149 -0.13 -8.39 -7.18
C ARG A 149 -1.34 -9.26 -7.50
N MET A 150 -1.36 -9.86 -8.69
CA MET A 150 -2.36 -10.85 -9.08
C MET A 150 -2.14 -12.14 -8.29
N ASP A 151 -3.20 -12.63 -7.64
CA ASP A 151 -3.20 -13.91 -6.96
C ASP A 151 -4.59 -14.57 -6.99
N ASP A 152 -4.63 -15.85 -6.61
CA ASP A 152 -5.85 -16.66 -6.65
C ASP A 152 -6.87 -16.26 -5.58
N SER A 153 -6.46 -15.52 -4.54
CA SER A 153 -7.35 -15.07 -3.48
C SER A 153 -8.35 -14.02 -3.97
N ARG A 154 -7.98 -13.27 -5.03
CA ARG A 154 -8.76 -12.16 -5.60
C ARG A 154 -9.15 -11.09 -4.58
N ASN A 155 -8.39 -10.95 -3.47
CA ASN A 155 -8.58 -9.93 -2.45
C ASN A 155 -8.11 -8.53 -2.91
N TYR A 156 -8.38 -8.17 -4.16
CA TYR A 156 -7.89 -6.95 -4.79
C TYR A 156 -8.54 -5.69 -4.24
N PHE A 157 -9.79 -5.78 -3.75
CA PHE A 157 -10.42 -4.66 -3.06
C PHE A 157 -9.69 -4.32 -1.76
N GLU A 158 -9.39 -5.35 -0.95
CA GLU A 158 -8.64 -5.19 0.28
C GLU A 158 -7.27 -4.59 0.01
N ALA A 159 -6.53 -5.16 -0.95
CA ALA A 159 -5.23 -4.65 -1.35
C ALA A 159 -5.32 -3.20 -1.83
N ALA A 160 -6.28 -2.86 -2.69
CA ALA A 160 -6.42 -1.49 -3.19
C ALA A 160 -6.69 -0.49 -2.05
N ILE A 161 -7.64 -0.77 -1.17
CA ILE A 161 -7.96 0.13 -0.05
C ILE A 161 -6.79 0.23 0.92
N HIS A 162 -6.10 -0.88 1.21
CA HIS A 162 -4.90 -0.92 2.04
C HIS A 162 -3.83 0.06 1.54
N GLU A 163 -3.46 -0.04 0.26
CA GLU A 163 -2.44 0.81 -0.35
C GLU A 163 -2.89 2.29 -0.44
N LEU A 164 -4.19 2.56 -0.63
CA LEU A 164 -4.72 3.92 -0.64
C LEU A 164 -4.68 4.57 0.76
N ILE A 165 -4.95 3.80 1.82
CA ILE A 165 -4.82 4.30 3.20
C ILE A 165 -3.35 4.65 3.47
N HIS A 166 -2.40 3.79 3.09
CA HIS A 166 -0.96 4.09 3.22
C HIS A 166 -0.59 5.44 2.58
N ILE A 167 -1.00 5.66 1.33
CA ILE A 167 -0.79 6.95 0.64
C ILE A 167 -1.31 8.12 1.48
N GLY A 168 -2.53 8.00 2.01
CA GLY A 168 -3.21 9.08 2.72
C GLY A 168 -2.54 9.47 4.03
N ILE A 169 -1.89 8.50 4.70
CA ILE A 169 -1.33 8.68 6.04
C ILE A 169 0.20 8.85 6.06
N GLU A 170 0.91 8.51 4.98
CA GLU A 170 2.39 8.39 4.99
C GLU A 170 3.08 9.61 5.62
N ARG A 171 2.87 10.80 5.05
CA ARG A 171 3.59 12.00 5.51
C ARG A 171 3.08 12.54 6.84
N LEU A 172 1.76 12.65 6.97
CA LEU A 172 1.14 13.32 8.11
C LEU A 172 1.10 12.48 9.38
N ILE A 173 1.16 11.15 9.25
CA ILE A 173 1.09 10.22 10.35
C ILE A 173 2.40 9.44 10.50
N ILE A 174 2.81 8.71 9.46
CA ILE A 174 3.92 7.76 9.58
C ILE A 174 5.25 8.51 9.76
N GLU A 175 5.58 9.39 8.82
CA GLU A 175 6.84 10.15 8.84
C GLU A 175 6.85 11.15 9.99
N LYS A 176 5.78 11.96 10.14
CA LYS A 176 5.67 12.99 11.19
C LYS A 176 5.89 12.44 12.59
N PHE A 177 5.34 11.26 12.91
CA PHE A 177 5.43 10.65 14.24
C PHE A 177 6.45 9.52 14.33
N ASN A 178 7.24 9.30 13.26
CA ASN A 178 8.24 8.25 13.13
C ASN A 178 7.69 6.91 13.63
N LEU A 179 6.62 6.44 12.99
CA LEU A 179 6.04 5.13 13.28
C LEU A 179 6.91 4.03 12.66
N SER A 180 7.13 2.97 13.42
CA SER A 180 7.76 1.74 12.93
C SER A 180 6.91 1.07 11.85
N GLN A 181 7.51 0.17 11.06
CA GLN A 181 6.79 -0.58 10.03
C GLN A 181 5.58 -1.33 10.60
N GLN A 182 5.70 -1.92 11.81
CA GLN A 182 4.60 -2.63 12.46
C GLN A 182 3.48 -1.67 12.91
N GLU A 183 3.82 -0.52 13.48
CA GLU A 183 2.82 0.50 13.85
C GLU A 183 2.09 1.02 12.61
N LYS A 184 2.82 1.25 11.52
CA LYS A 184 2.25 1.67 10.24
C LYS A 184 1.23 0.67 9.71
N GLU A 185 1.61 -0.60 9.54
CA GLU A 185 0.67 -1.63 9.07
C GLU A 185 -0.53 -1.77 10.00
N ARG A 186 -0.31 -1.65 11.32
CA ARG A 186 -1.38 -1.69 12.32
C ARG A 186 -2.36 -0.52 12.20
N VAL A 187 -1.89 0.71 11.97
CA VAL A 187 -2.79 1.85 11.69
C VAL A 187 -3.65 1.54 10.47
N VAL A 188 -3.03 1.04 9.39
CA VAL A 188 -3.76 0.71 8.16
C VAL A 188 -4.76 -0.43 8.35
N ASP A 189 -4.42 -1.46 9.13
CA ASP A 189 -5.33 -2.54 9.53
C ASP A 189 -6.55 -1.97 10.27
N LEU A 190 -6.30 -1.16 11.31
CA LEU A 190 -7.37 -0.61 12.16
C LEU A 190 -8.29 0.33 11.40
N ILE A 191 -7.76 1.15 10.49
CA ILE A 191 -8.60 1.98 9.61
C ILE A 191 -9.48 1.08 8.73
N TYR A 192 -8.91 0.04 8.13
CA TYR A 192 -9.68 -0.86 7.26
C TYR A 192 -10.76 -1.62 8.03
N THR A 193 -10.42 -2.24 9.17
CA THR A 193 -11.33 -3.15 9.89
C THR A 193 -12.28 -2.45 10.83
N ASN A 194 -11.83 -1.42 11.56
CA ASN A 194 -12.61 -0.83 12.65
C ASN A 194 -13.34 0.43 12.21
N ILE A 195 -12.72 1.21 11.33
CA ILE A 195 -13.27 2.49 10.86
C ILE A 195 -14.13 2.26 9.62
N LEU A 196 -13.54 1.68 8.56
CA LEU A 196 -14.28 1.40 7.32
C LEU A 196 -15.16 0.15 7.43
N LYS A 197 -14.92 -0.72 8.42
CA LYS A 197 -15.68 -1.95 8.69
C LYS A 197 -15.76 -2.87 7.47
N LEU A 198 -14.67 -2.94 6.71
CA LEU A 198 -14.60 -3.74 5.50
C LEU A 198 -14.22 -5.19 5.85
N PRO A 199 -14.82 -6.19 5.18
CA PRO A 199 -14.53 -7.60 5.44
C PRO A 199 -13.19 -8.02 4.83
N GLY A 200 -12.72 -9.22 5.22
CA GLY A 200 -11.64 -9.94 4.55
C GLY A 200 -10.26 -9.82 5.20
N ARG A 201 -10.03 -8.76 6.00
CA ARG A 201 -8.72 -8.50 6.56
C ARG A 201 -8.53 -9.07 7.96
N VAL A 202 -7.47 -9.85 8.12
CA VAL A 202 -6.95 -10.27 9.43
C VAL A 202 -5.89 -9.27 9.86
N MET A 203 -6.01 -8.77 11.08
CA MET A 203 -5.01 -7.86 11.64
C MET A 203 -3.64 -8.51 11.70
N GLN A 204 -2.62 -7.82 11.22
CA GLN A 204 -1.24 -8.28 11.33
C GLN A 204 -0.78 -8.18 12.79
N ASN A 205 -0.09 -9.23 13.27
CA ASN A 205 0.59 -9.27 14.57
C ASN A 205 -0.29 -8.95 15.79
N GLU A 206 -1.59 -9.31 15.76
CA GLU A 206 -2.58 -8.97 16.81
C GLU A 206 -2.15 -9.39 18.23
N ASN A 207 -1.29 -10.40 18.37
CA ASN A 207 -0.90 -10.98 19.66
C ASN A 207 0.56 -10.72 20.08
N ASP A 208 1.36 -10.01 19.28
CA ASP A 208 2.82 -10.08 19.43
C ASP A 208 3.43 -8.91 20.22
N ASP A 209 2.74 -7.77 20.38
CA ASP A 209 3.28 -6.62 21.11
C ASP A 209 2.19 -5.79 21.83
N LYS A 210 2.34 -5.62 23.15
CA LYS A 210 1.47 -4.78 23.99
C LYS A 210 1.44 -3.32 23.53
N ASN A 211 2.54 -2.81 22.98
CA ASN A 211 2.60 -1.45 22.44
C ASN A 211 1.83 -1.30 21.13
N LEU A 212 1.77 -2.36 20.31
CA LEU A 212 0.91 -2.40 19.12
C LEU A 212 -0.56 -2.52 19.52
N ALA A 213 -0.89 -3.33 20.53
CA ALA A 213 -2.25 -3.45 21.04
C ALA A 213 -2.80 -2.11 21.57
N ARG A 214 -1.95 -1.31 22.23
CA ARG A 214 -2.35 0.01 22.74
C ARG A 214 -2.73 1.00 21.64
N LEU A 215 -2.19 0.86 20.43
CA LEU A 215 -2.55 1.71 19.30
C LEU A 215 -4.05 1.63 18.98
N ASN A 216 -4.69 0.48 19.25
CA ASN A 216 -6.13 0.27 19.03
C ASN A 216 -7.00 1.27 19.81
N GLU A 217 -6.54 1.74 20.97
CA GLU A 217 -7.25 2.71 21.80
C GLU A 217 -7.32 4.10 21.14
N PHE A 218 -6.42 4.37 20.20
CA PHE A 218 -6.28 5.68 19.53
C PHE A 218 -6.79 5.67 18.08
N ILE A 219 -7.07 4.50 17.49
CA ILE A 219 -7.65 4.37 16.15
C ILE A 219 -9.10 3.88 16.27
N THR A 220 -10.00 4.83 16.54
CA THR A 220 -11.43 4.58 16.75
C THR A 220 -12.27 5.56 15.93
N GLU A 221 -13.58 5.30 15.80
CA GLU A 221 -14.51 6.21 15.12
C GLU A 221 -14.55 7.61 15.75
N GLU A 222 -14.29 7.71 17.06
CA GLU A 222 -14.20 8.98 17.77
C GLU A 222 -12.99 9.80 17.32
N TYR A 223 -11.85 9.13 17.11
CA TYR A 223 -10.58 9.78 16.83
C TYR A 223 -10.26 9.95 15.34
N ILE A 224 -10.93 9.24 14.44
CA ILE A 224 -10.58 9.24 13.01
C ILE A 224 -10.71 10.63 12.34
N ASN A 225 -11.60 11.49 12.84
CA ASN A 225 -11.76 12.85 12.29
C ASN A 225 -10.62 13.80 12.71
N ASP A 226 -9.71 13.37 13.59
CA ASP A 226 -8.46 14.06 13.92
C ASP A 226 -7.38 13.02 14.27
N LEU A 227 -7.07 12.17 13.29
CA LEU A 227 -6.08 11.10 13.44
C LEU A 227 -4.70 11.61 13.88
N PRO A 228 -4.17 12.76 13.38
CA PRO A 228 -2.88 13.28 13.84
C PRO A 228 -2.83 13.52 15.35
N SER A 229 -3.85 14.13 15.95
CA SER A 229 -3.90 14.35 17.41
C SER A 229 -4.00 13.05 18.19
N ALA A 230 -4.71 12.05 17.66
CA ALA A 230 -4.81 10.73 18.30
C ALA A 230 -3.45 10.00 18.32
N ILE A 231 -2.71 10.05 17.22
CA ILE A 231 -1.37 9.47 17.13
C ILE A 231 -0.37 10.23 18.01
N GLU A 232 -0.50 11.56 18.10
CA GLU A 232 0.32 12.34 19.02
C GLU A 232 0.14 11.89 20.48
N LYS A 233 -1.12 11.72 20.91
CA LYS A 233 -1.43 11.19 22.26
C LYS A 233 -0.84 9.80 22.47
N TYR A 234 -0.95 8.91 21.47
CA TYR A 234 -0.32 7.59 21.52
C TYR A 234 1.20 7.70 21.75
N LYS A 235 1.91 8.53 20.98
CA LYS A 235 3.36 8.72 21.13
C LYS A 235 3.75 9.32 22.47
N GLN A 236 2.97 10.27 22.98
CA GLN A 236 3.19 10.86 24.30
C GLN A 236 2.99 9.82 25.41
N SER A 237 2.03 8.90 25.23
CA SER A 237 1.72 7.85 26.21
C SER A 237 2.79 6.76 26.33
N LYS A 238 3.71 6.66 25.36
CA LYS A 238 4.86 5.75 25.35
C LYS A 238 6.08 6.30 26.10
N LYS A 239 6.11 7.59 26.39
CA LYS A 239 7.18 8.24 27.17
C LYS A 239 6.91 8.05 28.66
#